data_AF-A0A7V0V0W1-F1
#
_entry.id   AF-A0A7V0V0W1-F1
#
_cell.length_a   1.000
_cell.length_b   1.000
_cell.length_c   1.000
_cell.angle_alpha   90.00
_cell.angle_beta   90.00
_cell.angle_gamma   90.00
#
_symmetry.space_group_name_H-M   'P 1'
#
loop_
_entity.id
_entity.type
_entity.pdbx_description
1 polymer ?
#
loop_
_entity_poly.entity_id
_entity_poly.type
_entity_poly.pdbx_seq_one_letter_code
_entity_poly.pdbx_strand_id
1 'polypeptide(L)'
;MTPDTITQMGNHLQFLGYEVTQAGDRTIARHAKKLNFSMKPYGGGVLFTAIMGASKNAKKNTPKYLEFINLLNRKAAIARFYADEESDLFIEMWCPDRYDRAEFGNLMELWDRDCLLLVANADQALTFLE
;
A
#
# COMPACT_ATOMS: atom_id res chain seq x y z
N MET A 1 -12.56 -2.74 18.25
CA MET A 1 -11.82 -1.74 17.48
C MET A 1 -12.34 -0.38 17.87
N THR A 2 -11.49 0.52 18.33
CA THR A 2 -11.99 1.86 18.67
C THR A 2 -12.06 2.67 17.36
N PRO A 3 -13.21 3.30 17.03
CA PRO A 3 -13.33 4.20 15.86
C PRO A 3 -12.28 5.33 15.82
N ASP A 4 -11.58 5.54 16.92
CA ASP A 4 -10.59 6.58 17.15
C ASP A 4 -9.29 6.35 16.37
N THR A 5 -8.73 5.13 16.34
CA THR A 5 -7.40 4.89 15.74
C THR A 5 -7.34 5.25 14.25
N ILE A 6 -8.25 4.72 13.43
CA ILE A 6 -8.28 5.01 11.98
C ILE A 6 -8.55 6.50 11.74
N THR A 7 -9.38 7.13 12.56
CA THR A 7 -9.64 8.57 12.50
C THR A 7 -8.37 9.37 12.79
N GLN A 8 -7.62 9.00 13.83
CA GLN A 8 -6.34 9.62 14.18
C GLN A 8 -5.28 9.44 13.10
N MET A 9 -5.16 8.24 12.53
CA MET A 9 -4.30 7.96 11.38
C MET A 9 -4.70 8.81 10.17
N GLY A 10 -6.00 8.89 9.86
CA GLY A 10 -6.54 9.73 8.79
C GLY A 10 -6.20 11.21 8.96
N ASN A 11 -6.37 11.75 10.18
CA ASN A 11 -5.98 13.12 10.49
C ASN A 11 -4.46 13.34 10.31
N HIS A 12 -3.63 12.37 10.73
CA HIS A 12 -2.17 12.44 10.49
C HIS A 12 -1.87 12.44 8.99
N LEU A 13 -2.50 11.56 8.21
CA LEU A 13 -2.32 11.53 6.75
C LEU A 13 -2.67 12.87 6.09
N GLN A 14 -3.70 13.57 6.57
CA GLN A 14 -4.00 14.93 6.11
C GLN A 14 -2.85 15.92 6.39
N PHE A 15 -2.21 15.86 7.56
CA PHE A 15 -1.00 16.65 7.83
C PHE A 15 0.17 16.29 6.91
N LEU A 16 0.24 15.03 6.44
CA LEU A 16 1.24 14.57 5.46
C LEU A 16 0.86 14.90 4.01
N GLY A 17 -0.25 15.62 3.79
CA GLY A 17 -0.71 16.10 2.49
C GLY A 17 -1.70 15.18 1.77
N TYR A 18 -2.19 14.13 2.40
CA TYR A 18 -3.22 13.27 1.80
C TYR A 18 -4.61 13.90 1.91
N GLU A 19 -5.40 13.74 0.87
CA GLU A 19 -6.85 13.89 0.96
C GLU A 19 -7.43 12.60 1.52
N VAL A 20 -8.15 12.68 2.64
CA VAL A 20 -8.70 11.52 3.34
C VAL A 20 -10.22 11.57 3.33
N THR A 21 -10.87 10.52 2.81
CA THR A 21 -12.32 10.40 2.72
C THR A 21 -12.82 9.05 3.24
N GLN A 22 -14.05 9.01 3.77
CA GLN A 22 -14.69 7.76 4.17
C GLN A 22 -15.51 7.19 3.01
N ALA A 23 -15.36 5.90 2.72
CA ALA A 23 -16.11 5.18 1.69
C ALA A 23 -16.53 3.80 2.24
N GLY A 24 -17.75 3.73 2.78
CA GLY A 24 -18.24 2.52 3.44
C GLY A 24 -17.39 2.14 4.66
N ASP A 25 -16.89 0.91 4.67
CA ASP A 25 -16.02 0.36 5.72
C ASP A 25 -14.53 0.75 5.57
N ARG A 26 -14.20 1.56 4.56
CA ARG A 26 -12.82 1.97 4.25
C ARG A 26 -12.63 3.48 4.39
N THR A 27 -11.42 3.84 4.80
CA THR A 27 -10.91 5.21 4.71
C THR A 27 -9.94 5.28 3.53
N ILE A 28 -10.19 6.14 2.56
CA ILE A 28 -9.37 6.29 1.36
C ILE A 28 -8.43 7.48 1.55
N ALA A 29 -7.14 7.27 1.31
CA ALA A 29 -6.12 8.30 1.34
C ALA A 29 -5.56 8.52 -0.08
N ARG A 30 -5.67 9.74 -0.60
CA ARG A 30 -5.18 10.14 -1.91
C ARG A 30 -4.08 11.19 -1.82
N HIS A 31 -3.07 11.10 -2.67
CA HIS A 31 -1.97 12.07 -2.72
C HIS A 31 -1.50 12.28 -4.15
N ALA A 32 -1.12 13.51 -4.49
CA ALA A 32 -0.72 13.87 -5.87
C ALA A 32 0.61 13.24 -6.32
N LYS A 33 1.49 12.91 -5.37
CA LYS A 33 2.87 12.43 -5.62
C LYS A 33 3.23 11.11 -4.94
N LYS A 34 2.31 10.54 -4.17
CA LYS A 34 2.53 9.32 -3.37
C LYS A 34 1.43 8.34 -3.71
N LEU A 35 1.65 7.06 -3.42
CA LEU A 35 0.68 6.02 -3.75
C LEU A 35 -0.63 6.26 -2.99
N ASN A 36 -1.75 6.14 -3.71
CA ASN A 36 -3.08 6.17 -3.10
C ASN A 36 -3.35 4.81 -2.45
N PHE A 37 -3.98 4.79 -1.28
CA PHE A 37 -4.31 3.55 -0.59
C PHE A 37 -5.61 3.68 0.21
N SER A 38 -6.14 2.54 0.63
CA SER A 38 -7.27 2.45 1.55
C SER A 38 -6.85 1.83 2.86
N MET A 39 -7.49 2.24 3.95
CA MET A 39 -7.35 1.68 5.29
C MET A 39 -8.66 1.04 5.71
N LYS A 40 -8.60 -0.13 6.35
CA LYS A 40 -9.78 -0.75 6.96
C LYS A 40 -9.44 -1.54 8.23
N PRO A 41 -10.42 -1.73 9.13
CA PRO A 41 -10.38 -2.75 10.17
C PRO A 41 -9.95 -4.13 9.65
N TYR A 42 -8.92 -4.74 10.23
CA TYR A 42 -8.53 -6.11 9.87
C TYR A 42 -7.68 -6.80 10.95
N GLY A 43 -8.07 -8.02 11.32
CA GLY A 43 -7.24 -8.88 12.20
C GLY A 43 -6.86 -8.26 13.55
N GLY A 44 -7.71 -7.41 14.14
CA GLY A 44 -7.40 -6.69 15.37
C GLY A 44 -6.51 -5.45 15.21
N GLY A 45 -6.26 -5.03 13.96
CA GLY A 45 -5.51 -3.83 13.61
C GLY A 45 -6.11 -3.11 12.41
N VAL A 46 -5.28 -2.36 11.69
CA VAL A 46 -5.64 -1.63 10.48
C VAL A 46 -4.82 -2.18 9.32
N LEU A 47 -5.49 -2.54 8.23
CA LEU A 47 -4.85 -2.95 6.99
C LEU A 47 -4.86 -1.80 5.99
N PHE A 48 -3.68 -1.48 5.50
CA PHE A 48 -3.42 -0.56 4.41
C PHE A 48 -3.35 -1.38 3.13
N THR A 49 -4.05 -0.94 2.08
CA THR A 49 -4.08 -1.62 0.79
C THR A 49 -4.01 -0.59 -0.32
N ALA A 50 -2.96 -0.68 -1.15
CA ALA A 50 -2.92 -0.08 -2.48
C ALA A 50 -3.02 -1.19 -3.53
N ILE A 51 -3.64 -0.86 -4.67
CA ILE A 51 -3.87 -1.80 -5.77
C ILE A 51 -3.43 -1.10 -7.05
N MET A 52 -2.67 -1.82 -7.88
CA MET A 52 -2.33 -1.38 -9.24
C MET A 52 -2.77 -2.45 -10.24
N GLY A 53 -3.30 -2.01 -11.37
CA GLY A 53 -3.84 -2.92 -12.37
C GLY A 53 -2.74 -3.74 -13.02
N ALA A 54 -3.02 -5.00 -13.35
CA ALA A 54 -2.12 -5.82 -14.12
C ALA A 54 -2.23 -5.53 -15.62
N SER A 55 -1.10 -5.30 -16.27
CA SER A 55 -1.02 -5.30 -17.72
C SER A 55 -1.23 -6.69 -18.33
N LYS A 56 -1.47 -6.72 -19.64
CA LYS A 56 -1.51 -7.98 -20.42
C LYS A 56 -0.22 -8.80 -20.29
N ASN A 57 0.93 -8.17 -20.07
CA ASN A 57 2.21 -8.86 -19.94
C ASN A 57 2.32 -9.60 -18.61
N ALA A 58 1.73 -9.08 -17.52
CA ALA A 58 1.69 -9.77 -16.23
C ALA A 58 0.98 -11.12 -16.36
N LYS A 59 -0.13 -11.16 -17.12
CA LYS A 59 -0.90 -12.38 -17.40
C LYS A 59 -0.20 -13.33 -18.37
N LYS A 60 0.48 -12.81 -19.39
CA LYS A 60 1.20 -13.63 -20.39
C LYS A 60 2.50 -14.23 -19.86
N ASN A 61 3.17 -13.54 -18.93
CA ASN A 61 4.47 -13.93 -18.41
C ASN A 61 4.46 -13.96 -16.87
N THR A 62 3.50 -14.70 -16.32
CA THR A 62 3.30 -14.86 -14.89
C THR A 62 4.59 -15.23 -14.13
N PRO A 63 5.45 -16.14 -14.61
CA PRO A 63 6.69 -16.46 -13.90
C PRO A 63 7.60 -15.22 -13.71
N LYS A 64 7.79 -14.40 -14.75
CA LYS A 64 8.60 -13.19 -14.66
C LYS A 64 7.95 -12.12 -13.79
N TYR A 65 6.63 -12.02 -13.83
CA TYR A 65 5.90 -11.11 -12.95
C TYR A 65 6.04 -11.50 -11.47
N LEU A 66 5.94 -12.79 -11.15
CA LEU A 66 6.16 -13.30 -9.80
C LEU A 66 7.62 -13.15 -9.34
N GLU A 67 8.60 -13.29 -10.24
CA GLU A 67 10.00 -12.95 -9.95
C GLU A 67 10.16 -11.47 -9.56
N PHE A 68 9.48 -10.56 -10.28
CA PHE A 68 9.45 -9.14 -9.96
C PHE A 68 8.80 -8.87 -8.59
N ILE A 69 7.65 -9.47 -8.30
CA ILE A 69 7.00 -9.36 -6.98
C ILE A 69 7.93 -9.88 -5.86
N ASN A 70 8.60 -11.01 -6.08
CA ASN A 70 9.57 -11.55 -5.13
C ASN A 70 10.75 -10.60 -4.92
N LEU A 71 11.22 -9.91 -5.96
CA LEU A 71 12.26 -8.88 -5.84
C LEU A 71 11.80 -7.72 -4.95
N LEU A 72 10.56 -7.24 -5.11
CA LEU A 72 9.99 -6.18 -4.27
C LEU A 72 9.94 -6.62 -2.81
N ASN A 73 9.38 -7.80 -2.54
CA ASN A 73 9.26 -8.35 -1.17
C ASN A 73 10.62 -8.54 -0.48
N ARG A 74 11.68 -8.92 -1.19
CA ARG A 74 13.02 -9.06 -0.60
C ARG A 74 13.61 -7.74 -0.11
N LYS A 75 13.14 -6.61 -0.66
CA LYS A 75 13.65 -5.27 -0.35
C LYS A 75 12.73 -4.49 0.59
N ALA A 76 11.47 -4.89 0.69
CA ALA A 76 10.50 -4.26 1.57
C ALA A 76 10.82 -4.54 3.04
N ALA A 77 10.53 -3.59 3.93
CA ALA A 77 10.61 -3.85 5.37
C ALA A 77 9.24 -4.11 6.01
N ILE A 78 8.18 -3.46 5.49
CA ILE A 78 6.86 -3.51 6.11
C ILE A 78 5.74 -3.82 5.13
N ALA A 79 5.94 -3.49 3.85
CA ALA A 79 4.97 -3.81 2.83
C ALA A 79 5.12 -5.26 2.35
N ARG A 80 3.99 -5.90 2.06
CA ARG A 80 3.92 -7.15 1.31
C ARG A 80 3.32 -6.89 -0.07
N PHE A 81 3.91 -7.51 -1.07
CA PHE A 81 3.52 -7.42 -2.47
C PHE A 81 3.01 -8.79 -2.93
N TYR A 82 1.83 -8.84 -3.54
CA TYR A 82 1.33 -10.08 -4.13
C TYR A 82 0.39 -9.80 -5.29
N ALA A 83 0.22 -10.79 -6.16
CA ALA A 83 -0.76 -10.77 -7.24
C ALA A 83 -2.05 -11.46 -6.78
N ASP A 84 -3.21 -10.90 -7.13
CA ASP A 84 -4.47 -11.60 -6.97
C ASP A 84 -4.76 -12.56 -8.16
N GLU A 85 -5.97 -13.12 -8.20
CA GLU A 85 -6.40 -14.02 -9.27
C GLU A 85 -6.43 -13.36 -10.65
N GLU A 86 -6.64 -12.04 -10.70
CA GLU A 86 -6.61 -11.24 -11.93
C GLU A 86 -5.20 -10.67 -12.23
N SER A 87 -4.19 -11.08 -11.46
CA SER A 87 -2.81 -10.61 -11.50
C SER A 87 -2.60 -9.16 -11.06
N ASP A 88 -3.63 -8.48 -10.55
CA ASP A 88 -3.50 -7.12 -10.03
C ASP A 88 -2.52 -7.11 -8.86
N LEU A 89 -1.66 -6.09 -8.81
CA LEU A 89 -0.67 -5.97 -7.76
C LEU A 89 -1.31 -5.37 -6.51
N PHE A 90 -1.36 -6.16 -5.45
CA PHE A 90 -1.70 -5.72 -4.12
C PHE A 90 -0.44 -5.37 -3.34
N ILE A 91 -0.50 -4.24 -2.67
CA ILE A 91 0.55 -3.73 -1.79
C ILE A 91 -0.13 -3.47 -0.46
N GLU A 92 0.26 -4.24 0.55
CA GLU A 92 -0.40 -4.19 1.84
C GLU A 92 0.56 -4.04 3.00
N MET A 93 0.08 -3.41 4.06
CA MET A 93 0.76 -3.32 5.34
C MET A 93 -0.29 -3.40 6.45
N TRP A 94 -0.03 -4.22 7.46
CA TRP A 94 -0.85 -4.27 8.66
C TRP A 94 -0.17 -3.48 9.78
N CYS A 95 -0.95 -2.73 10.54
CA CYS A 95 -0.48 -2.12 11.79
C CYS A 95 -1.46 -2.37 12.95
N PRO A 96 -0.99 -2.35 14.21
CA PRO A 96 -1.85 -2.54 15.38
C PRO A 96 -2.95 -1.47 15.49
N ASP A 97 -4.07 -1.80 16.15
CA ASP A 97 -5.13 -0.84 16.52
C ASP A 97 -4.67 0.07 17.68
N ARG A 98 -3.57 0.79 17.45
CA ARG A 98 -2.95 1.76 18.35
C ARG A 98 -2.37 2.87 17.50
N TYR A 99 -2.61 4.11 17.92
CA TYR A 99 -1.97 5.27 17.33
C TYR A 99 -1.02 5.91 18.33
N ASP A 100 0.23 6.02 17.92
CA ASP A 100 1.21 6.92 18.49
C ASP A 100 1.74 7.78 17.35
N ARG A 101 1.84 9.10 17.56
CA ARG A 101 2.18 10.03 16.49
C ARG A 101 3.58 9.76 15.91
N ALA A 102 4.57 9.48 16.75
CA ALA A 102 5.95 9.28 16.31
C ALA A 102 6.09 7.91 15.63
N GLU A 103 5.51 6.86 16.22
CA GLU A 103 5.53 5.52 15.62
C GLU A 103 4.82 5.52 14.26
N PHE A 104 3.67 6.19 14.14
CA PHE A 104 2.93 6.27 12.88
C PHE A 104 3.68 7.08 11.81
N GLY A 105 4.35 8.18 12.20
CA GLY A 105 5.18 8.96 11.28
C GLY A 105 6.29 8.08 10.66
N ASN A 106 7.02 7.35 11.50
CA ASN A 106 8.07 6.42 11.04
C ASN A 106 7.50 5.30 10.16
N LEU A 107 6.32 4.77 10.50
CA LEU A 107 5.64 3.76 9.69
C LEU A 107 5.32 4.30 8.28
N MET A 108 4.84 5.54 8.18
CA MET A 108 4.53 6.15 6.88
C MET A 108 5.78 6.43 6.05
N GLU A 109 6.91 6.79 6.66
CA GLU A 109 8.18 6.92 5.95
C GLU A 109 8.65 5.58 5.37
N LEU A 110 8.53 4.50 6.14
CA LEU A 110 8.85 3.15 5.68
C LEU A 110 7.89 2.66 4.58
N TRP A 111 6.60 2.97 4.71
CA TRP A 111 5.59 2.67 3.69
C TRP A 111 5.91 3.37 2.37
N ASP A 112 6.20 4.67 2.42
CA ASP A 112 6.58 5.44 1.23
C ASP A 112 7.86 4.89 0.59
N ARG A 113 8.86 4.55 1.40
CA ARG A 113 10.11 3.95 0.92
C ARG A 113 9.87 2.61 0.22
N ASP A 114 9.03 1.75 0.79
CA ASP A 114 8.69 0.47 0.18
C ASP A 114 7.88 0.67 -1.12
N CYS A 115 6.97 1.65 -1.17
CA CYS A 115 6.25 2.01 -2.39
C CYS A 115 7.19 2.55 -3.50
N LEU A 116 8.25 3.28 -3.13
CA LEU A 116 9.26 3.76 -4.08
C LEU A 116 10.05 2.63 -4.75
N LEU A 117 9.98 1.39 -4.26
CA LEU A 117 10.56 0.24 -4.96
C LEU A 117 9.96 0.05 -6.35
N LEU A 118 8.70 0.44 -6.58
CA LEU A 118 8.10 0.41 -7.91
C LEU A 118 8.80 1.39 -8.86
N VAL A 119 9.09 2.61 -8.39
CA VAL A 119 9.80 3.64 -9.16
C VAL A 119 11.26 3.24 -9.37
N ALA A 120 11.91 2.66 -8.36
CA ALA A 120 13.28 2.17 -8.46
C ALA A 120 13.44 0.99 -9.44
N ASN A 121 12.35 0.31 -9.79
CA ASN A 121 12.30 -0.76 -10.79
C ASN A 121 11.29 -0.40 -11.91
N ALA A 122 11.32 0.86 -12.35
CA ALA A 122 10.34 1.43 -13.28
C ALA A 122 10.18 0.63 -14.57
N ASP A 123 11.26 0.08 -15.14
CA ASP A 123 11.19 -0.70 -16.39
C ASP A 123 10.33 -1.95 -16.23
N GLN A 124 10.51 -2.70 -15.13
CA GLN A 124 9.67 -3.86 -14.82
C GLN A 124 8.25 -3.43 -14.44
N ALA A 125 8.10 -2.35 -13.66
CA ALA A 125 6.79 -1.84 -13.28
C ALA A 125 5.97 -1.44 -14.51
N LEU A 126 6.54 -0.68 -15.45
CA LEU A 126 5.90 -0.30 -16.72
C LEU A 126 5.64 -1.50 -17.64
N THR A 127 6.44 -2.56 -17.51
CA THR A 127 6.20 -3.80 -18.26
C THR A 127 4.98 -4.54 -17.76
N PHE A 128 4.73 -4.54 -16.44
CA PHE A 128 3.75 -5.42 -15.82
C PHE A 128 2.50 -4.73 -15.29
N LEU A 129 2.51 -3.42 -15.03
CA LEU A 129 1.45 -2.71 -14.31
C LEU A 129 0.82 -1.60 -15.17
N GLU A 130 -0.44 -1.27 -14.89
CA GLU A 130 -1.26 -0.22 -15.55
C GLU A 130 -1.81 0.80 -14.52
#